data_AF-A0AAD9GAZ5-F1
#
_entry.id   AF-A0AAD9GAZ5-F1
#
_cell.length_a   1.000
_cell.length_b   1.000
_cell.length_c   1.000
_cell.angle_alpha   90.00
_cell.angle_beta   90.00
_cell.angle_gamma   90.00
#
_symmetry.space_group_name_H-M   'P 1'
#
loop_
_entity.id
_entity.type
_entity.pdbx_description
1 polymer ?
#
loop_
_entity_poly.entity_id
_entity_poly.type
_entity_poly.pdbx_seq_one_letter_code
_entity_poly.pdbx_strand_id
1 'polypeptide(L)'
;MVVGSERFGTHGAHRAQKYVDVVHFYDFAEAHEYLKAKACTIFGLSKHSEGSFAAHATPYEGTSAFVIDNEFPGLSEEQRAICDHFIHVPFHGEQTEASSQLALDTTVVTAITLHHFTAFAQFPVRAIEATSTQGKFVLDAYPTFDPAHNERGEVKAAMREAKRANAGDGLSEGDGLGSMFE
;
A
#
# COMPACT_ATOMS: atom_id res chain seq x y z
N MET A 1 -2.63 0.48 4.05
CA MET A 1 -2.76 -0.96 4.40
C MET A 1 -1.80 -1.74 3.53
N VAL A 2 -1.21 -2.84 4.02
CA VAL A 2 -0.30 -3.73 3.28
C VAL A 2 -0.75 -5.16 3.52
N VAL A 3 -0.82 -5.99 2.47
CA VAL A 3 -1.28 -7.38 2.56
C VAL A 3 -0.20 -8.29 1.98
N GLY A 4 0.07 -9.44 2.60
CA GLY A 4 0.99 -10.46 2.06
C GLY A 4 2.48 -10.09 2.05
N SER A 5 2.84 -8.92 2.57
CA SER A 5 4.25 -8.50 2.70
C SER A 5 4.64 -8.27 4.16
N GLU A 6 5.71 -8.93 4.59
CA GLU A 6 6.34 -8.70 5.88
C GLU A 6 7.11 -7.37 5.95
N ARG A 7 7.43 -6.78 4.79
CA ARG A 7 8.26 -5.59 4.67
C ARG A 7 7.50 -4.44 4.00
N PHE A 8 7.41 -3.33 4.73
CA PHE A 8 6.92 -2.05 4.22
C PHE A 8 8.09 -1.06 4.18
N GLY A 9 8.54 -0.70 2.98
CA GLY A 9 9.61 0.28 2.78
C GLY A 9 9.08 1.70 2.92
N THR A 10 9.72 2.52 3.74
CA THR A 10 9.35 3.95 3.91
C THR A 10 10.37 4.90 3.29
N HIS A 11 11.33 4.36 2.53
CA HIS A 11 12.33 5.17 1.84
C HIS A 11 11.65 5.98 0.74
N GLY A 12 12.05 7.24 0.55
CA GLY A 12 11.42 8.14 -0.42
C GLY A 12 10.05 8.71 0.00
N ALA A 13 9.44 8.24 1.09
CA ALA A 13 8.13 8.75 1.55
C ALA A 13 8.19 10.15 2.21
N HIS A 14 9.37 10.77 2.31
CA HIS A 14 9.56 12.11 2.91
C HIS A 14 8.84 12.33 4.25
N ARG A 15 8.79 11.30 5.12
CA ARG A 15 8.09 11.27 6.41
C ARG A 15 6.55 11.26 6.34
N ALA A 16 5.93 11.19 5.16
CA ALA A 16 4.48 11.11 5.00
C ALA A 16 3.87 9.91 5.75
N GLN A 17 4.59 8.80 5.85
CA GLN A 17 4.16 7.60 6.58
C GLN A 17 3.89 7.84 8.07
N LYS A 18 4.41 8.95 8.65
CA LYS A 18 4.16 9.29 10.05
C LYS A 18 2.76 9.88 10.26
N TYR A 19 2.08 10.31 9.20
CA TYR A 19 0.76 10.94 9.25
C TYR A 19 -0.36 9.99 8.83
N VAL A 20 -0.04 8.72 8.59
CA VAL A 20 -0.98 7.71 8.11
C VAL A 20 -0.79 6.43 8.90
N ASP A 21 -1.89 5.87 9.40
CA ASP A 21 -1.84 4.56 10.06
C ASP A 21 -1.61 3.45 9.05
N VAL A 22 -0.57 2.65 9.29
CA VAL A 22 -0.22 1.52 8.42
C VAL A 22 -0.60 0.21 9.11
N VAL A 23 -1.64 -0.43 8.57
CA VAL A 23 -2.11 -1.75 9.00
C VAL A 23 -1.57 -2.82 8.05
N HIS A 24 -1.06 -3.93 8.59
CA HIS A 24 -0.65 -5.11 7.83
C HIS A 24 -1.65 -6.26 7.98
N PHE A 25 -1.84 -7.06 6.94
CA PHE A 25 -2.58 -8.32 6.96
C PHE A 25 -1.74 -9.41 6.33
N TYR A 26 -1.91 -10.65 6.79
CA TYR A 26 -1.18 -11.78 6.22
C TYR A 26 -1.79 -12.20 4.88
N ASP A 27 -3.11 -12.25 4.80
CA ASP A 27 -3.85 -12.60 3.58
C ASP A 27 -4.96 -11.60 3.24
N PHE A 28 -5.51 -11.76 2.04
CA PHE A 28 -6.56 -10.89 1.51
C PHE A 28 -7.93 -11.12 2.15
N ALA A 29 -8.19 -12.31 2.72
CA ALA A 29 -9.47 -12.61 3.38
C ALA A 29 -9.61 -11.80 4.66
N GLU A 30 -8.57 -11.77 5.51
CA GLU A 30 -8.53 -10.93 6.71
C GLU A 30 -8.66 -9.44 6.38
N ALA A 31 -7.97 -8.99 5.32
CA ALA A 31 -8.05 -7.60 4.87
C ALA A 31 -9.47 -7.25 4.39
N HIS A 32 -10.13 -8.15 3.67
CA HIS A 32 -11.50 -7.99 3.22
C HIS A 32 -12.47 -7.88 4.41
N GLU A 33 -12.42 -8.82 5.37
CA GLU A 33 -13.27 -8.78 6.57
C GLU A 33 -13.09 -7.47 7.36
N TYR A 34 -11.85 -7.03 7.54
CA TYR A 34 -11.54 -5.76 8.20
C TYR A 34 -12.16 -4.56 7.49
N LEU A 35 -12.08 -4.51 6.16
CA LEU A 35 -12.68 -3.42 5.37
C LEU A 35 -14.21 -3.47 5.41
N LYS A 36 -14.81 -4.66 5.33
CA LYS A 36 -16.27 -4.83 5.43
C LYS A 36 -16.81 -4.46 6.81
N ALA A 37 -16.09 -4.78 7.88
CA ALA A 37 -16.45 -4.35 9.24
C ALA A 37 -16.48 -2.82 9.40
N LYS A 38 -15.74 -2.09 8.55
CA LYS A 38 -15.76 -0.61 8.47
C LYS A 38 -16.77 -0.05 7.48
N ALA A 39 -17.62 -0.90 6.90
CA ALA A 39 -18.56 -0.55 5.84
C ALA A 39 -17.89 0.12 4.63
N CYS A 40 -16.68 -0.35 4.26
CA CYS A 40 -15.98 0.14 3.09
C CYS A 40 -16.48 -0.56 1.80
N THR A 41 -16.73 0.22 0.77
CA THR A 41 -16.79 -0.25 -0.63
C THR A 41 -15.37 -0.37 -1.17
N ILE A 42 -15.03 -1.51 -1.77
CA ILE A 42 -13.67 -1.86 -2.17
C ILE A 42 -13.53 -1.74 -3.69
N PHE A 43 -12.71 -0.79 -4.14
CA PHE A 43 -12.47 -0.51 -5.55
C PHE A 43 -11.09 -1.01 -5.98
N GLY A 44 -11.03 -1.90 -6.97
CA GLY A 44 -9.78 -2.31 -7.61
C GLY A 44 -9.40 -1.36 -8.73
N LEU A 45 -8.15 -0.90 -8.76
CA LEU A 45 -7.62 -0.14 -9.91
C LEU A 45 -7.32 -1.09 -11.06
N SER A 46 -8.10 -0.98 -12.14
CA SER A 46 -7.98 -1.80 -13.34
C SER A 46 -7.31 -1.02 -14.46
N LYS A 47 -6.46 -1.73 -15.21
CA LYS A 47 -5.90 -1.23 -16.47
C LYS A 47 -6.87 -1.31 -17.65
N HIS A 48 -7.96 -2.07 -17.50
CA HIS A 48 -8.93 -2.34 -18.54
C HIS A 48 -10.25 -1.62 -18.25
N SER A 49 -10.85 -1.05 -19.29
CA SER A 49 -12.16 -0.38 -19.23
C SER A 49 -13.33 -1.36 -19.18
N GLU A 50 -13.16 -2.59 -19.62
CA GLU A 50 -14.20 -3.61 -19.59
C GLU A 50 -14.58 -3.96 -18.13
N GLY A 51 -15.87 -3.82 -17.81
CA GLY A 51 -16.38 -4.10 -16.47
C GLY A 51 -15.89 -3.14 -15.38
N SER A 52 -15.34 -1.97 -15.75
CA SER A 52 -14.85 -0.97 -14.80
C SER A 52 -15.41 0.42 -15.08
N PHE A 53 -15.51 1.23 -14.04
CA PHE A 53 -15.99 2.61 -14.13
C PHE A 53 -14.82 3.55 -14.44
N ALA A 54 -15.07 4.58 -15.25
CA ALA A 54 -14.08 5.63 -15.44
C ALA A 54 -13.90 6.44 -14.15
N ALA A 55 -12.65 6.73 -13.75
CA ALA A 55 -12.34 7.42 -12.50
C ALA A 55 -13.03 8.79 -12.36
N HIS A 56 -13.29 9.48 -13.48
CA HIS A 56 -13.96 10.77 -13.51
C HIS A 56 -15.50 10.67 -13.47
N ALA A 57 -16.08 9.49 -13.67
CA ALA A 57 -17.54 9.26 -13.70
C ALA A 57 -18.14 9.09 -12.29
N THR A 58 -17.38 9.40 -11.25
CA THR A 58 -17.79 9.36 -9.83
C THR A 58 -18.57 8.09 -9.42
N PRO A 59 -18.00 6.88 -9.57
CA PRO A 59 -18.62 5.63 -9.11
C PRO A 59 -18.52 5.44 -7.58
N TYR A 60 -18.12 6.48 -6.85
CA TYR A 60 -17.73 6.38 -5.45
C TYR A 60 -18.95 6.46 -4.55
N GLU A 61 -18.97 5.65 -3.49
CA GLU A 61 -20.05 5.64 -2.52
C GLU A 61 -19.48 5.49 -1.11
N GLY A 62 -19.93 6.33 -0.19
CA GLY A 62 -19.62 6.21 1.23
C GLY A 62 -18.12 6.13 1.55
N THR A 63 -17.79 5.26 2.50
CA THR A 63 -16.40 4.97 2.87
C THR A 63 -15.81 4.03 1.82
N SER A 64 -14.67 4.39 1.25
CA SER A 64 -14.07 3.64 0.14
C SER A 64 -12.66 3.17 0.45
N ALA A 65 -12.31 1.99 -0.04
CA ALA A 65 -10.95 1.47 -0.06
C ALA A 65 -10.51 1.23 -1.50
N PHE A 66 -9.23 1.51 -1.80
CA PHE A 66 -8.66 1.33 -3.13
C PHE A 66 -7.57 0.25 -3.09
N VAL A 67 -7.73 -0.78 -3.92
CA VAL A 67 -6.74 -1.86 -4.10
C VAL A 67 -5.87 -1.51 -5.29
N ILE A 68 -4.57 -1.44 -5.04
CA ILE A 68 -3.55 -1.00 -6.00
C ILE A 68 -2.66 -2.20 -6.33
N ASP A 69 -2.33 -2.38 -7.61
CA ASP A 69 -1.42 -3.43 -8.08
C ASP A 69 0.07 -3.04 -7.93
N ASN A 70 0.96 -4.00 -8.21
CA ASN A 70 2.41 -3.78 -8.30
C ASN A 70 2.88 -3.73 -9.76
N GLU A 71 2.29 -2.84 -10.56
CA GLU A 71 2.66 -2.46 -11.94
C GLU A 71 2.57 -3.55 -13.02
N PHE A 72 2.84 -4.83 -12.76
CA PHE A 72 2.73 -5.92 -13.75
C PHE A 72 2.45 -7.28 -13.08
N PRO A 73 1.48 -8.08 -13.57
CA PRO A 73 0.62 -7.88 -14.74
C PRO A 73 -0.59 -6.95 -14.49
N GLY A 74 -0.82 -6.57 -13.24
CA GLY A 74 -2.03 -5.88 -12.78
C GLY A 74 -2.50 -6.50 -11.47
N LEU A 75 -3.77 -6.30 -11.11
CA LEU A 75 -4.37 -6.96 -9.94
C LEU A 75 -4.36 -8.49 -10.10
N SER A 76 -3.86 -9.20 -9.09
CA SER A 76 -3.95 -10.67 -8.99
C SER A 76 -5.40 -11.14 -8.85
N GLU A 77 -5.65 -12.43 -9.08
CA GLU A 77 -6.98 -13.02 -8.88
C GLU A 77 -7.48 -12.82 -7.43
N GLU A 78 -6.60 -12.99 -6.45
CA GLU A 78 -6.92 -12.77 -5.03
C GLU A 78 -7.28 -11.30 -4.74
N GLN A 79 -6.54 -10.35 -5.32
CA GLN A 79 -6.85 -8.92 -5.19
C GLN A 79 -8.18 -8.57 -5.84
N ARG A 80 -8.48 -9.15 -7.01
CA ARG A 80 -9.76 -8.96 -7.70
C ARG A 80 -10.92 -9.57 -6.91
N ALA A 81 -10.72 -10.70 -6.25
CA ALA A 81 -11.74 -11.41 -5.49
C ALA A 81 -12.28 -10.62 -4.29
N ILE A 82 -11.47 -9.70 -3.73
CA ILE A 82 -11.89 -8.85 -2.61
C ILE A 82 -12.50 -7.50 -3.05
N CYS A 83 -12.49 -7.19 -4.35
CA CYS A 83 -13.01 -5.93 -4.88
C CYS A 83 -14.52 -6.05 -5.17
N ASP A 84 -15.28 -5.02 -4.80
CA ASP A 84 -16.69 -4.89 -5.17
C ASP A 84 -16.84 -4.35 -6.59
N HIS A 85 -15.98 -3.40 -6.96
CA HIS A 85 -16.01 -2.71 -8.23
C HIS A 85 -14.60 -2.47 -8.76
N PHE A 86 -14.50 -2.16 -10.05
CA PHE A 86 -13.25 -1.79 -10.68
C PHE A 86 -13.31 -0.37 -11.23
N ILE A 87 -12.19 0.35 -11.16
CA ILE A 87 -12.04 1.71 -11.68
C ILE A 87 -10.87 1.74 -12.66
N HIS A 88 -11.03 2.44 -13.78
CA HIS A 88 -9.94 2.71 -14.72
C HIS A 88 -9.77 4.22 -14.95
N VAL A 89 -8.56 4.63 -15.32
CA VAL A 89 -8.30 5.98 -15.84
C VAL A 89 -8.30 5.91 -17.37
N PRO A 90 -9.24 6.59 -18.05
CA PRO A 90 -9.24 6.64 -19.50
C PRO A 90 -7.95 7.24 -20.02
N PHE A 91 -7.33 6.57 -20.97
CA PHE A 91 -6.12 7.00 -21.65
C PHE A 91 -6.33 6.91 -23.16
N HIS A 92 -6.17 8.04 -23.85
CA HIS A 92 -6.44 8.17 -25.28
C HIS A 92 -5.16 8.37 -26.12
N GLY A 93 -3.99 8.03 -25.56
CA GLY A 93 -2.73 8.12 -26.31
C GLY A 93 -2.68 7.12 -27.46
N GLU A 94 -1.81 7.38 -28.43
CA GLU A 94 -1.52 6.44 -29.51
C GLU A 94 -0.24 5.67 -29.19
N GLN A 95 -0.21 4.37 -29.52
CA GLN A 95 1.00 3.57 -29.38
C GLN A 95 2.02 4.00 -30.42
N THR A 96 3.14 4.56 -29.96
CA THR A 96 4.29 4.86 -30.82
C THR A 96 5.20 3.63 -30.91
N GLU A 97 5.98 3.52 -31.98
CA GLU A 97 6.93 2.40 -32.19
C GLU A 97 7.95 2.23 -31.05
N ALA A 98 8.15 3.28 -30.23
CA ALA A 98 9.06 3.29 -29.09
C ALA A 98 8.45 2.74 -27.78
N SER A 99 7.14 2.53 -27.70
CA SER A 99 6.47 2.00 -26.51
C SER A 99 5.82 0.64 -26.77
N SER A 100 6.30 -0.37 -26.04
CA SER A 100 5.76 -1.73 -26.11
C SER A 100 4.41 -1.89 -25.40
N GLN A 101 4.06 -0.98 -24.49
CA GLN A 101 2.77 -0.97 -23.79
C GLN A 101 2.26 0.46 -23.58
N LEU A 102 1.04 0.70 -24.04
CA LEU A 102 0.33 1.98 -23.90
C LEU A 102 -0.45 2.00 -22.59
N ALA A 103 0.26 2.13 -21.46
CA ALA A 103 -0.36 2.15 -20.13
C ALA A 103 0.20 3.28 -19.28
N LEU A 104 -0.64 3.84 -18.40
CA LEU A 104 -0.20 4.75 -17.36
C LEU A 104 0.45 3.97 -16.23
N ASP A 105 1.44 4.62 -15.59
CA ASP A 105 2.05 4.12 -14.37
C ASP A 105 1.00 3.98 -13.24
N THR A 106 1.12 2.92 -12.43
CA THR A 106 0.15 2.63 -11.36
C THR A 106 0.07 3.77 -10.33
N THR A 107 1.18 4.46 -10.03
CA THR A 107 1.18 5.63 -9.14
C THR A 107 0.41 6.80 -9.76
N VAL A 108 0.54 7.00 -11.08
CA VAL A 108 -0.22 8.04 -11.81
C VAL A 108 -1.71 7.72 -11.81
N VAL A 109 -2.08 6.47 -12.09
CA VAL A 109 -3.48 6.00 -12.03
C VAL A 109 -4.07 6.20 -10.64
N THR A 110 -3.29 5.84 -9.61
CA THR A 110 -3.67 6.03 -8.20
C THR A 110 -3.88 7.51 -7.87
N ALA A 111 -2.95 8.39 -8.27
CA ALA A 111 -3.05 9.82 -8.00
C ALA A 111 -4.29 10.45 -8.65
N ILE A 112 -4.58 10.10 -9.91
CA ILE A 112 -5.77 10.59 -10.62
C ILE A 112 -7.05 10.09 -9.94
N THR A 113 -7.11 8.81 -9.60
CA THR A 113 -8.29 8.21 -8.94
C THR A 113 -8.54 8.85 -7.58
N LEU A 114 -7.50 8.97 -6.75
CA LEU A 114 -7.62 9.60 -5.44
C LEU A 114 -8.01 11.08 -5.55
N HIS A 115 -7.49 11.80 -6.54
CA HIS A 115 -7.91 13.18 -6.79
C HIS A 115 -9.42 13.28 -7.07
N HIS A 116 -9.95 12.46 -7.98
CA HIS A 116 -11.39 12.42 -8.26
C HIS A 116 -12.21 12.01 -7.04
N PHE A 117 -11.74 11.02 -6.25
CA PHE A 117 -12.40 10.64 -5.01
C PHE A 117 -12.43 11.78 -4.00
N THR A 118 -11.32 12.50 -3.79
CA THR A 118 -11.27 13.64 -2.86
C THR A 118 -12.19 14.79 -3.28
N ALA A 119 -12.37 15.00 -4.59
CA ALA A 119 -13.31 15.97 -5.12
C ALA A 119 -14.77 15.54 -4.87
N PHE A 120 -15.09 14.27 -5.12
CA PHE A 120 -16.40 13.68 -4.80
C PHE A 120 -16.72 13.77 -3.30
N ALA A 121 -15.78 13.39 -2.45
CA ALA A 121 -15.94 13.39 -1.00
C ALA A 121 -15.81 14.79 -0.37
N GLN A 122 -15.61 15.82 -1.19
CA GLN A 122 -15.52 17.23 -0.78
C GLN A 122 -14.44 17.49 0.29
N PHE A 123 -13.27 16.85 0.13
CA PHE A 123 -12.16 17.05 1.05
C PHE A 123 -11.67 18.50 0.94
N PRO A 124 -11.47 19.21 2.07
CA PRO A 124 -11.01 20.59 2.03
C PRO A 124 -9.58 20.66 1.51
N VAL A 125 -9.30 21.69 0.71
CA VAL A 125 -7.93 21.99 0.29
C VAL A 125 -7.11 22.38 1.52
N ARG A 126 -5.95 21.74 1.71
CA ARG A 126 -5.08 22.06 2.83
C ARG A 126 -4.52 23.48 2.72
N ALA A 127 -4.48 24.18 3.85
CA ALA A 127 -3.81 25.46 3.95
C ALA A 127 -2.32 25.34 3.63
N ILE A 128 -1.76 26.41 3.09
CA ILE A 128 -0.34 26.53 2.74
C ILE A 128 0.31 27.54 3.70
N GLU A 129 1.32 27.12 4.42
CA GLU A 129 2.20 27.98 5.20
C GLU A 129 3.22 28.65 4.28
N ALA A 130 3.36 29.97 4.38
CA ALA A 130 4.38 30.70 3.65
C ALA A 130 5.78 30.35 4.20
N THR A 131 6.60 29.71 3.37
CA THR A 131 8.01 29.45 3.69
C THR A 131 8.92 30.23 2.76
N SER A 132 10.21 30.36 3.10
CA SER A 132 11.19 31.16 2.35
C SER A 132 11.48 30.69 0.92
N THR A 133 10.96 29.53 0.50
CA THR A 133 11.27 28.92 -0.82
C THR A 133 10.00 28.74 -1.65
N GLN A 134 9.14 27.82 -1.24
CA GLN A 134 7.85 27.53 -1.85
C GLN A 134 6.93 27.14 -0.70
N GLY A 135 5.72 27.71 -0.62
CA GLY A 135 4.80 27.45 0.49
C GLY A 135 4.62 25.94 0.74
N LYS A 136 4.51 25.53 2.00
CA LYS A 136 4.36 24.11 2.39
C LYS A 136 2.96 23.86 2.91
N PHE A 137 2.43 22.65 2.71
CA PHE A 137 1.15 22.30 3.32
C PHE A 137 1.26 22.28 4.84
N VAL A 138 0.24 22.82 5.50
CA VAL A 138 0.07 22.68 6.94
C VAL A 138 -0.21 21.20 7.26
N LEU A 139 0.63 20.62 8.10
CA LEU A 139 0.56 19.21 8.50
C LEU A 139 -0.33 19.06 9.74
N ASP A 140 -1.03 17.93 9.83
CA ASP A 140 -1.79 17.61 11.05
C ASP A 140 -0.87 17.18 12.18
N ALA A 141 -1.44 17.03 13.38
CA ALA A 141 -0.76 16.33 14.45
C ALA A 141 -0.44 14.89 14.02
N TYR A 142 0.68 14.37 14.51
CA TYR A 142 0.96 12.94 14.36
C TYR A 142 -0.16 12.13 15.01
N PRO A 143 -0.56 10.99 14.42
CA PRO A 143 -1.46 10.05 15.07
C PRO A 143 -0.91 9.72 16.46
N THR A 144 -1.73 9.87 17.50
CA THR A 144 -1.32 9.52 18.87
C THR A 144 -1.24 8.01 18.97
N PHE A 145 -0.02 7.49 19.07
CA PHE A 145 0.22 6.08 19.35
C PHE A 145 -0.23 5.78 20.78
N ASP A 146 -1.27 4.96 20.94
CA ASP A 146 -1.66 4.40 22.23
C ASP A 146 -0.80 3.16 22.53
N PRO A 147 0.14 3.23 23.50
CA PRO A 147 0.97 2.10 23.86
C PRO A 147 0.17 0.90 24.38
N ALA A 148 -1.05 1.11 24.90
CA ALA A 148 -1.89 0.05 25.45
C ALA A 148 -2.50 -0.85 24.36
N HIS A 149 -2.61 -0.37 23.12
CA HIS A 149 -3.10 -1.14 21.97
C HIS A 149 -1.95 -1.56 21.02
N ASN A 150 -0.73 -1.68 21.54
CA ASN A 150 0.46 -2.08 20.77
C ASN A 150 0.60 -3.61 20.60
N GLU A 151 -0.52 -4.33 20.46
CA GLU A 151 -0.52 -5.79 20.30
C GLU A 151 0.42 -6.25 19.15
N ARG A 152 0.53 -5.44 18.08
CA ARG A 152 1.41 -5.73 16.95
C ARG A 152 2.89 -5.44 17.19
N GLY A 153 3.23 -4.43 17.99
CA GLY A 153 4.61 -4.19 18.39
C GLY A 153 5.10 -5.30 19.31
N GLU A 154 4.22 -5.83 20.15
CA GLU A 154 4.47 -7.01 20.99
C GLU A 154 4.69 -8.26 20.14
N VAL A 155 3.83 -8.54 19.15
CA VAL A 155 4.02 -9.67 18.22
C VAL A 155 5.33 -9.55 17.43
N LYS A 156 5.66 -8.36 16.91
CA LYS A 156 6.96 -8.14 16.22
C LYS A 156 8.15 -8.24 17.17
N ALA A 157 8.02 -7.83 18.43
CA ALA A 157 9.06 -7.98 19.44
C ALA A 157 9.28 -9.47 19.76
N ALA A 158 8.21 -10.23 19.98
CA ALA A 158 8.25 -11.67 20.20
C ALA A 158 8.89 -12.42 19.02
N MET A 159 8.56 -12.04 17.78
CA MET A 159 9.17 -12.65 16.58
C MET A 159 10.67 -12.35 16.46
N ARG A 160 11.12 -11.15 16.86
CA ARG A 160 12.56 -10.80 16.92
C ARG A 160 13.28 -11.57 18.02
N GLU A 161 12.62 -11.78 19.15
CA GLU A 161 13.16 -12.54 20.28
C GLU A 161 13.30 -14.03 19.92
N ALA A 162 12.28 -14.64 19.32
CA ALA A 162 12.35 -16.00 18.78
C ALA A 162 13.47 -16.16 17.74
N LYS A 163 13.66 -15.17 16.87
CA LYS A 163 14.75 -15.17 15.87
C LYS A 163 16.14 -15.01 16.51
N ARG A 164 16.26 -14.29 17.63
CA ARG A 164 17.51 -14.19 18.41
C ARG A 164 17.80 -15.49 19.15
N ALA A 165 16.79 -16.15 19.71
CA ALA A 165 16.93 -17.45 20.35
C ALA A 165 17.40 -18.52 19.36
N ASN A 166 16.81 -18.56 18.15
CA ASN A 166 17.20 -19.50 17.11
C ASN A 166 18.56 -19.18 16.45
N ALA A 167 19.10 -17.98 16.63
CA ALA A 167 20.44 -17.61 16.16
C ALA A 167 21.56 -18.05 17.14
N GLY A 168 21.21 -18.58 18.32
CA GLY A 168 22.14 -19.04 19.35
C GLY A 168 22.68 -20.46 19.17
N ASP A 169 22.07 -21.30 18.31
CA ASP A 169 22.41 -22.73 18.16
C ASP A 169 23.46 -23.03 17.06
N GLY A 170 24.20 -22.02 16.61
CA GLY A 170 25.14 -22.13 15.48
C GLY A 170 26.60 -22.45 15.82
N LEU A 171 26.94 -22.87 17.05
CA LEU A 171 28.29 -23.29 17.41
C LEU A 171 28.27 -24.63 18.14
N SER A 172 28.28 -25.73 17.37
CA SER A 172 28.76 -27.02 17.89
C SER A 172 30.27 -27.09 17.70
N GLU A 173 31.00 -27.07 18.81
CA GLU A 173 32.39 -27.53 18.85
C GLU A 173 32.41 -29.07 18.73
N GLY A 174 33.21 -29.58 17.79
CA GLY A 174 33.68 -30.96 17.75
C GLY A 174 32.96 -31.86 16.74
N ASP A 175 33.51 -32.05 15.55
CA ASP A 175 34.40 -33.19 15.28
C ASP A 175 35.14 -33.05 13.94
N GLY A 176 36.33 -33.60 13.87
CA GLY A 176 37.39 -33.23 12.92
C GLY A 176 37.29 -33.77 11.49
N LEU A 177 38.07 -33.13 10.61
CA LEU A 177 38.84 -33.79 9.54
C LEU A 177 39.91 -32.83 9.02
N GLY A 178 41.16 -33.10 9.42
CA GLY A 178 42.32 -32.49 8.82
C GLY A 178 42.61 -33.06 7.43
N SER A 179 43.08 -32.17 6.54
CA SER A 179 44.07 -32.41 5.47
C SER A 179 44.17 -31.09 4.71
N MET A 180 45.03 -30.17 5.15
CA MET A 180 46.40 -30.02 4.65
C MET A 180 46.41 -29.57 3.18
N PHE A 181 46.56 -28.25 3.02
CA PHE A 181 47.12 -27.64 1.82
C PHE A 181 48.52 -28.24 1.56
N GLU A 182 48.83 -28.42 0.29
CA GLU A 182 50.19 -28.38 -0.22
C GLU A 182 50.72 -26.93 -0.15
#